data_AF-A0A7Y2A731-F1
#
_entry.id   AF-A0A7Y2A731-F1
#
_cell.length_a   1.000
_cell.length_b   1.000
_cell.length_c   1.000
_cell.angle_alpha   90.00
_cell.angle_beta   90.00
_cell.angle_gamma   90.00
#
_symmetry.space_group_name_H-M   'P 1'
#
loop_
_entity.id
_entity.type
_entity.pdbx_description
1 polymer ?
#
loop_
_entity_poly.entity_id
_entity_poly.type
_entity_poly.pdbx_seq_one_letter_code
_entity_poly.pdbx_strand_id
1 'polypeptide(L)'
;MIWAYGNQLQVLLRKDSITYPEASTFAVLVAEYQIPLFKSTFQSYNISYLDRYDMNAHSADDRAYKDRLWRNLYIVTRQSSGQ
;
A
#
# COMPACT_ATOMS: atom_id res chain seq x y z
N MET A 1 9.93 15.62 10.92
CA MET A 1 9.01 14.73 11.67
C MET A 1 7.59 15.22 11.40
N ILE A 2 6.80 14.47 10.65
CA ILE A 2 5.38 14.80 10.39
C ILE A 2 4.55 13.85 11.25
N TRP A 3 3.88 14.40 12.25
CA TRP A 3 2.92 13.68 13.09
C TRP A 3 1.51 14.07 12.63
N ALA A 4 0.94 13.30 11.70
CA ALA A 4 -0.45 13.43 11.31
C ALA A 4 -1.27 12.42 12.13
N TYR A 5 -1.94 12.92 13.18
CA TYR A 5 -2.80 12.13 14.05
C TYR A 5 -4.04 11.66 13.26
N GLY A 6 -4.24 10.34 13.13
CA GLY A 6 -5.59 9.75 13.18
C GLY A 6 -6.47 9.68 11.93
N ASN A 7 -6.04 10.14 10.75
CA ASN A 7 -6.85 9.92 9.55
C ASN A 7 -6.77 8.45 9.11
N GLN A 8 -7.93 7.81 8.96
CA GLN A 8 -8.02 6.44 8.47
C GLN A 8 -7.39 6.35 7.08
N LEU A 9 -6.48 5.39 6.88
CA LEU A 9 -5.94 5.10 5.55
C LEU A 9 -7.07 4.75 4.60
N GLN A 10 -7.11 5.45 3.46
CA GLN A 10 -8.11 5.19 2.45
C GLN A 10 -7.89 3.81 1.83
N VAL A 11 -8.93 2.97 1.89
CA VAL A 11 -8.92 1.66 1.24
C VAL A 11 -9.12 1.86 -0.26
N LEU A 12 -8.09 1.58 -1.06
CA LEU A 12 -8.14 1.79 -2.51
C LEU A 12 -9.01 0.74 -3.21
N LEU A 13 -8.98 -0.52 -2.77
CA LEU A 13 -9.73 -1.62 -3.36
C LEU A 13 -10.94 -2.00 -2.49
N ARG A 14 -12.16 -1.80 -3.00
CA ARG A 14 -13.39 -2.28 -2.37
C ARG A 14 -14.18 -3.12 -3.35
N LYS A 15 -14.36 -4.41 -3.03
CA LYS A 15 -14.97 -5.40 -3.93
C LYS A 15 -14.23 -5.39 -5.28
N ASP A 16 -14.80 -4.73 -6.29
CA ASP A 16 -14.29 -4.69 -7.66
C ASP A 16 -14.00 -3.26 -8.15
N SER A 17 -14.05 -2.26 -7.27
CA SER A 17 -13.72 -0.87 -7.62
C SER A 17 -12.41 -0.42 -6.97
N ILE A 18 -11.61 0.29 -7.78
CA ILE A 18 -10.36 0.92 -7.34
C ILE A 18 -10.59 2.43 -7.27
N THR A 19 -10.35 3.00 -6.09
CA THR A 19 -10.31 4.45 -5.91
C THR A 19 -8.88 4.92 -6.12
N TYR A 20 -8.65 5.75 -7.13
CA TYR A 20 -7.33 6.30 -7.43
C TYR A 20 -7.10 7.60 -6.65
N PRO A 21 -5.97 7.76 -5.94
CA PRO A 21 -5.63 9.03 -5.32
C PRO A 21 -5.46 10.14 -6.37
N GLU A 22 -5.92 11.36 -6.05
CA GLU A 22 -5.77 12.53 -6.94
C GLU A 22 -4.31 12.97 -7.06
N ALA A 23 -3.51 12.75 -6.01
CA ALA A 23 -2.09 13.07 -6.00
C ALA A 23 -1.32 12.33 -7.10
N SER A 24 -0.33 13.01 -7.69
CA SER A 24 0.58 12.42 -8.68
C SER A 24 1.50 11.38 -8.06
N THR A 25 1.86 11.54 -6.79
CA THR A 25 2.66 10.59 -6.01
C THR A 25 1.97 10.27 -4.70
N PHE A 26 1.87 8.99 -4.38
CA PHE A 26 1.25 8.50 -3.15
C PHE A 26 1.88 7.19 -2.69
N ALA A 27 1.69 6.86 -1.41
CA ALA A 27 2.17 5.63 -0.82
C ALA A 27 1.04 4.60 -0.69
N VAL A 28 1.33 3.32 -0.94
CA VAL A 28 0.36 2.23 -0.86
C VAL A 28 0.93 1.10 0.00
N LEU A 29 0.18 0.70 1.03
CA LEU A 29 0.44 -0.51 1.80
C LEU A 29 -0.27 -1.70 1.16
N VAL A 30 0.48 -2.74 0.81
CA VAL A 30 -0.01 -3.87 0.02
C VAL A 30 0.25 -5.16 0.78
N ALA A 31 -0.79 -5.98 0.97
CA ALA A 31 -0.61 -7.33 1.49
C ALA A 31 0.10 -8.20 0.46
N GLU A 32 0.92 -9.15 0.92
CA GLU A 32 1.76 -9.97 0.03
C GLU A 32 0.96 -10.67 -1.08
N TYR A 33 -0.20 -11.25 -0.73
CA TYR A 33 -1.09 -11.92 -1.69
C TYR A 33 -1.76 -10.96 -2.70
N GLN A 34 -1.74 -9.65 -2.45
CA GLN A 34 -2.32 -8.62 -3.34
C GLN A 34 -1.29 -7.98 -4.27
N ILE A 35 0.01 -8.28 -4.11
CA ILE A 35 1.08 -7.70 -4.94
C ILE A 35 0.82 -7.88 -6.45
N PRO A 36 0.39 -9.06 -6.95
CA PRO A 36 0.13 -9.23 -8.38
C PRO A 36 -0.97 -8.30 -8.90
N LEU A 37 -2.09 -8.21 -8.16
CA LEU A 37 -3.20 -7.31 -8.50
C LEU A 37 -2.74 -5.84 -8.46
N PHE A 38 -2.05 -5.45 -7.40
CA PHE A 38 -1.52 -4.09 -7.24
C PHE A 38 -0.63 -3.67 -8.42
N LYS A 39 0.33 -4.53 -8.81
CA LYS A 39 1.22 -4.25 -9.94
C LYS A 39 0.45 -4.14 -11.27
N SER A 40 -0.57 -4.97 -11.46
CA SER A 40 -1.45 -4.89 -12.65
C SER A 40 -2.28 -3.60 -12.65
N THR A 41 -2.86 -3.23 -11.51
CA THR A 41 -3.65 -2.00 -11.35
C THR A 41 -2.85 -0.74 -11.67
N PHE A 42 -1.59 -0.66 -11.22
CA PHE A 42 -0.73 0.50 -11.39
C PHE A 42 0.35 0.29 -12.45
N GLN A 43 0.12 -0.58 -13.44
CA GLN A 43 1.12 -0.91 -14.47
C GLN A 43 1.60 0.29 -15.31
N SER A 44 0.77 1.33 -15.43
CA SER A 44 1.10 2.59 -16.11
C SER A 44 1.72 3.65 -15.18
N TYR A 45 2.07 3.26 -13.96
CA TYR A 45 2.71 4.11 -12.97
C TYR A 45 4.13 3.62 -12.70
N ASN A 46 4.99 4.51 -12.22
CA ASN A 46 6.25 4.11 -11.65
C ASN A 46 6.01 3.62 -10.22
N ILE A 47 6.39 2.38 -9.94
CA ILE A 47 6.22 1.73 -8.62
C ILE A 47 7.61 1.47 -8.04
N SER A 48 7.86 1.98 -6.84
CA SER A 48 9.09 1.73 -6.09
C SER A 48 8.78 1.13 -4.72
N TYR A 49 9.45 0.02 -4.37
CA TYR A 49 9.37 -0.54 -3.02
C TYR A 49 10.16 0.33 -2.05
N LEU A 50 9.57 0.65 -0.90
CA LEU A 50 10.23 1.45 0.12
C LEU A 50 10.60 0.61 1.35
N ASP A 51 9.62 -0.08 1.94
CA ASP A 51 9.81 -0.81 3.19
C ASP A 51 8.69 -1.84 3.43
N ARG A 52 8.74 -2.57 4.55
CA ARG A 52 7.72 -3.52 4.98
C ARG A 52 7.37 -3.32 6.46
N TYR A 53 6.07 -3.28 6.76
CA TYR A 53 5.55 -3.06 8.11
C TYR A 53 4.77 -4.26 8.63
N ASP A 54 5.02 -4.59 9.89
CA ASP A 54 4.24 -5.56 10.63
C ASP A 54 2.97 -4.87 11.15
N MET A 55 1.80 -5.31 10.68
CA MET A 55 0.51 -4.80 11.14
C MET A 55 -0.11 -5.68 12.23
N ASN A 56 0.62 -6.66 12.75
CA ASN A 56 0.12 -7.46 13.86
C ASN A 56 -0.03 -6.59 15.11
N ALA A 57 -1.17 -6.75 15.80
CA ALA A 57 -1.36 -6.22 17.15
C ALA A 57 -0.65 -7.07 18.20
N HIS A 58 -0.21 -8.27 17.82
CA HIS A 58 0.46 -9.25 18.65
C HIS A 58 1.94 -9.34 18.27
N SER A 59 2.80 -9.63 19.24
CA SER A 59 4.22 -9.91 18.99
C SER A 59 4.40 -11.24 18.24
N ALA A 60 5.54 -11.40 17.58
CA ALA A 60 5.87 -12.61 16.81
C ALA A 60 5.82 -13.93 17.61
N ASP A 61 6.04 -13.87 18.93
CA ASP A 61 6.01 -15.04 19.81
C ASP A 61 4.58 -15.48 20.21
N ASP A 62 3.56 -14.66 19.91
CA ASP A 62 2.16 -14.96 20.22
C ASP A 62 1.56 -15.89 19.15
N ARG A 63 0.81 -16.91 19.56
CA ARG A 63 0.07 -17.79 18.65
C ARG A 63 -0.97 -17.05 17.80
N ALA A 64 -1.42 -15.88 18.25
CA ALA A 64 -2.34 -15.02 17.50
C ALA A 64 -1.64 -14.21 16.39
N TYR A 65 -0.31 -14.23 16.32
CA TYR A 65 0.46 -13.63 15.24
C TYR A 65 0.12 -14.23 13.88
N LYS A 66 0.02 -13.37 12.87
CA LYS A 66 -0.38 -13.74 11.51
C LYS A 66 0.62 -13.17 10.52
N ASP A 67 1.39 -14.05 9.89
CA ASP A 67 2.35 -13.68 8.83
C ASP A 67 1.67 -12.88 7.69
N ARG A 68 0.40 -13.18 7.39
CA ARG A 68 -0.36 -12.46 6.35
C ARG A 68 -0.63 -10.98 6.67
N LEU A 69 -0.37 -10.51 7.88
CA LEU A 69 -0.59 -9.11 8.27
C LEU A 69 0.57 -8.18 7.95
N TRP A 70 1.70 -8.71 7.48
CA TRP A 70 2.74 -7.88 6.89
C TRP A 70 2.23 -7.09 5.67
N ARG A 71 2.69 -5.84 5.54
CA ARG A 71 2.38 -4.97 4.41
C ARG A 71 3.65 -4.40 3.80
N ASN A 72 3.79 -4.55 2.49
CA ASN A 72 4.84 -3.87 1.74
C ASN A 72 4.38 -2.45 1.43
N LEU A 73 5.23 -1.47 1.71
CA LEU A 73 5.02 -0.07 1.36
C LEU A 73 5.66 0.23 0.01
N TYR A 74 4.85 0.71 -0.92
CA TYR A 74 5.31 1.18 -2.22
C TYR A 74 5.03 2.66 -2.37
N ILE A 75 5.93 3.37 -3.06
CA ILE A 75 5.68 4.69 -3.62
C ILE A 75 5.22 4.50 -5.07
N VAL A 76 4.05 5.05 -5.39
CA VAL A 76 3.44 5.03 -6.71
C VAL A 76 3.43 6.44 -7.25
N THR A 77 4.01 6.64 -8.44
CA THR A 77 4.08 7.95 -9.10
C THR A 77 3.50 7.84 -10.51
N ARG A 78 2.55 8.70 -10.84
CA ARG A 78 2.02 8.83 -12.21
C ARG A 78 3.18 9.11 -13.15
N GLN A 79 3.24 8.39 -14.26
CA GLN A 79 4.16 8.76 -15.33
C GLN A 79 3.68 10.12 -15.87
N SER A 80 4.50 11.15 -15.70
CA SER A 80 4.27 12.41 -16.40
C SER A 80 4.38 12.09 -17.89
N SER A 81 3.27 12.13 -18.62
CA SER A 81 3.33 12.28 -20.06
C SER A 81 4.06 13.60 -20.31
N GLY A 82 5.34 13.53 -20.70
CA GLY A 82 6.01 14.68 -21.28
C GLY A 82 5.16 15.14 -22.46
N GLN A 83 4.66 16.38 -22.38
CA GLN A 83 4.12 17.10 -23.53
C GLN A 83 5.22 17.39 -24.53
#